data_AF-A0A3D8J3B2-F1
#
_entry.id   AF-A0A3D8J3B2-F1
#
_cell.length_a   1.000
_cell.length_b   1.000
_cell.length_c   1.000
_cell.angle_alpha   90.00
_cell.angle_beta   90.00
_cell.angle_gamma   90.00
#
_symmetry.space_group_name_H-M   'P 1'
#
loop_
_entity.id
_entity.type
_entity.pdbx_description
1 polymer ?
#
loop_
_entity_poly.entity_id
_entity_poly.type
_entity_poly.pdbx_seq_one_letter_code
_entity_poly.pdbx_strand_id
1 'polypeptide(L)'
;MASKIFRFFGTTCIFFLVFIALLGRWIERKFGEITYKQLMFHIQMPVDGVDFRIMLECIRDIMLPIILLFYLYFWLRKIRIMQIVYLIFLLISSCVVAQKYWNFPKLYHEANTTEAFSNFYEKNYFYPKSQNIIFPHKKRNLIMIIAESMERSFARDDIFETNLIANLDLIAQQSIFFRDFQGGGGDTAALWH
;
A
#
# COMPACT_ATOMS: atom_id res chain seq x y z
N MET A 1 30.58 33.03 -9.39
CA MET A 1 29.84 31.86 -9.90
C MET A 1 29.35 30.95 -8.76
N ALA A 2 30.24 30.57 -7.84
CA ALA A 2 29.94 29.74 -6.66
C ALA A 2 28.72 30.19 -5.84
N SER A 3 28.56 31.50 -5.56
CA SER A 3 27.44 32.00 -4.74
C SER A 3 26.06 31.91 -5.40
N LYS A 4 25.98 31.82 -6.74
CA LYS A 4 24.71 31.60 -7.47
C LYS A 4 24.35 30.11 -7.47
N ILE A 5 25.36 29.25 -7.66
CA ILE A 5 25.22 27.79 -7.62
C ILE A 5 24.75 27.34 -6.23
N PHE A 6 25.35 27.86 -5.17
CA PHE A 6 24.95 27.53 -3.80
C PHE A 6 23.50 27.92 -3.48
N ARG A 7 23.05 29.09 -3.97
CA ARG A 7 21.64 29.51 -3.79
C ARG A 7 20.67 28.63 -4.56
N PHE A 8 21.01 28.28 -5.80
CA PHE A 8 20.20 27.37 -6.61
C PHE A 8 20.05 26.02 -5.94
N PHE A 9 21.15 25.45 -5.47
CA PHE A 9 21.15 24.18 -4.75
C PHE A 9 20.29 24.26 -3.49
N GLY A 10 20.47 25.30 -2.66
CA GLY A 10 19.67 25.50 -1.45
C GLY A 10 18.17 25.64 -1.73
N THR A 11 17.77 26.35 -2.78
CA THR A 11 16.35 26.45 -3.16
C THR A 11 15.78 25.12 -3.60
N THR A 12 16.51 24.35 -4.39
CA THR A 12 16.06 23.02 -4.85
C THR A 12 15.88 22.06 -3.67
N CYS A 13 16.79 22.08 -2.69
CA CYS A 13 16.65 21.29 -1.47
C CYS A 13 15.36 21.63 -0.70
N ILE A 14 15.00 22.92 -0.59
CA ILE A 14 13.77 23.33 0.11
C ILE A 14 12.53 22.81 -0.63
N PHE A 15 12.47 22.92 -1.96
CA PHE A 15 11.35 22.38 -2.73
C PHE A 15 11.28 20.85 -2.65
N PHE A 16 12.41 20.17 -2.57
CA PHE A 16 12.45 18.73 -2.34
C PHE A 16 11.92 18.34 -0.96
N LEU A 17 12.21 19.13 0.09
CA LEU A 17 11.62 18.94 1.42
C LEU A 17 10.10 19.15 1.41
N VAL A 18 9.61 20.17 0.69
CA VAL A 18 8.17 20.38 0.48
C VAL A 18 7.54 19.19 -0.23
N PHE A 19 8.21 18.65 -1.26
CA PHE A 19 7.76 17.44 -1.95
C PHE A 19 7.63 16.26 -0.99
N ILE A 20 8.66 15.96 -0.18
CA ILE A 20 8.61 14.88 0.82
C ILE A 20 7.47 15.10 1.81
N ALA A 21 7.27 16.33 2.29
CA ALA A 21 6.21 16.65 3.24
C ALA A 21 4.80 16.42 2.64
N LEU A 22 4.57 16.85 1.40
CA LEU A 22 3.31 16.62 0.68
C LEU A 22 3.11 15.15 0.32
N LEU A 23 4.19 14.44 -0.02
CA LEU A 23 4.17 13.01 -0.28
C LEU A 23 3.68 12.23 0.94
N GLY A 24 4.25 12.47 2.13
CA GLY A 24 3.80 11.84 3.37
C GLY A 24 2.32 12.12 3.64
N ARG A 25 1.89 13.38 3.46
CA ARG A 25 0.48 13.76 3.60
C ARG A 25 -0.45 13.04 2.62
N TRP A 26 -0.02 12.87 1.37
CA TRP A 26 -0.80 12.18 0.35
C TRP A 26 -0.89 10.68 0.66
N ILE A 27 0.24 10.06 1.05
CA ILE A 27 0.30 8.66 1.43
C ILE A 27 -0.66 8.38 2.61
N GLU A 28 -0.58 9.16 3.69
CA GLU A 28 -1.44 8.95 4.87
C GLU A 28 -2.93 9.09 4.52
N ARG A 29 -3.29 10.02 3.63
CA ARG A 29 -4.68 10.20 3.18
C ARG A 29 -5.21 9.05 2.34
N LYS A 30 -4.34 8.37 1.58
CA LYS A 30 -4.74 7.32 0.64
C LYS A 30 -4.66 5.94 1.26
N PHE A 31 -3.63 5.68 2.05
CA PHE A 31 -3.32 4.36 2.58
C PHE A 31 -3.44 4.29 4.11
N GLY A 32 -3.73 5.41 4.78
CA GLY A 32 -3.77 5.48 6.24
C GLY A 32 -2.37 5.55 6.86
N GLU A 33 -2.28 5.27 8.16
CA GLU A 33 -0.97 5.18 8.82
C GLU A 33 -0.15 4.03 8.22
N ILE A 34 0.96 4.38 7.57
CA ILE A 34 1.88 3.41 6.98
C ILE A 34 2.88 2.88 8.01
N THR A 35 3.19 1.60 7.90
CA THR A 35 4.31 0.98 8.61
C THR A 35 5.59 1.04 7.76
N TYR A 36 6.76 0.88 8.42
CA TYR A 36 8.04 0.84 7.70
C TYR A 36 8.07 -0.28 6.63
N LYS A 37 7.48 -1.44 6.92
CA LYS A 37 7.43 -2.56 5.98
C LYS A 37 6.53 -2.29 4.79
N GLN A 38 5.35 -1.72 5.01
CA GLN A 38 4.45 -1.31 3.93
C GLN A 38 5.13 -0.27 3.02
N LEU A 39 5.83 0.69 3.62
CA LEU A 39 6.61 1.67 2.85
C LEU A 39 7.68 0.99 1.99
N MET A 40 8.47 0.08 2.57
CA MET A 40 9.53 -0.64 1.84
C MET A 40 8.95 -1.51 0.71
N PHE A 41 7.86 -2.21 1.00
CA PHE A 41 7.14 -3.04 0.04
C PHE A 41 6.66 -2.22 -1.17
N HIS A 42 5.99 -1.09 -0.95
CA HIS A 42 5.53 -0.24 -2.03
C HIS A 42 6.67 0.40 -2.85
N ILE A 43 7.85 0.60 -2.26
CA ILE A 43 9.05 1.04 -3.00
C ILE A 43 9.61 -0.08 -3.89
N GLN A 44 9.49 -1.34 -3.46
CA GLN A 44 10.01 -2.51 -4.17
C GLN A 44 9.05 -3.04 -5.23
N MET A 45 7.76 -2.76 -5.09
CA MET A 45 6.74 -3.22 -6.02
C MET A 45 6.88 -2.57 -7.41
N PRO A 46 6.72 -3.36 -8.49
CA PRO A 46 6.59 -2.79 -9.82
C PRO A 46 5.31 -1.94 -9.90
N VAL A 47 5.34 -0.89 -10.71
CA VAL A 47 4.20 0.03 -10.92
C VAL A 47 3.13 -0.58 -11.85
N ASP A 48 3.39 -1.80 -12.36
CA ASP A 48 2.48 -2.51 -13.25
C ASP A 48 1.16 -2.81 -12.53
N GLY A 49 0.05 -2.34 -13.11
CA GLY A 49 -1.30 -2.52 -12.53
C GLY A 49 -1.76 -1.41 -11.59
N VAL A 50 -0.98 -0.34 -11.38
CA VAL A 50 -1.47 0.83 -10.61
C VAL A 50 -2.55 1.57 -11.39
N ASP A 51 -3.72 1.75 -10.76
CA ASP A 51 -4.84 2.51 -11.34
C ASP A 51 -4.40 3.93 -11.73
N PHE A 52 -4.66 4.29 -12.98
CA PHE A 52 -4.40 5.63 -13.53
C PHE A 52 -5.02 6.75 -12.69
N ARG A 53 -6.14 6.50 -12.02
CA ARG A 53 -6.78 7.44 -11.11
C ARG A 53 -5.91 7.77 -9.91
N ILE A 54 -5.23 6.79 -9.33
CA ILE A 54 -4.30 7.00 -8.20
C ILE A 54 -3.13 7.87 -8.65
N MET A 55 -2.61 7.65 -9.87
CA MET A 55 -1.56 8.50 -10.46
C MET A 55 -2.03 9.94 -10.67
N LEU A 56 -3.23 10.14 -11.22
CA LEU A 56 -3.81 11.48 -11.40
C LEU A 56 -3.98 12.23 -10.07
N GLU A 57 -4.43 11.54 -9.03
CA GLU A 57 -4.57 12.12 -7.70
C GLU A 57 -3.22 12.48 -7.09
N CYS A 58 -2.18 11.67 -7.30
CA CYS A 58 -0.81 11.98 -6.90
C CYS A 58 -0.32 13.28 -7.57
N ILE A 59 -0.52 13.41 -8.88
CA ILE A 59 -0.16 14.63 -9.64
C ILE A 59 -0.94 15.84 -9.11
N ARG A 60 -2.26 15.70 -8.91
CA ARG A 60 -3.12 16.79 -8.43
C ARG A 60 -2.74 17.24 -7.03
N ASP A 61 -2.51 16.30 -6.11
CA ASP A 61 -2.36 16.60 -4.69
C ASP A 61 -0.93 16.98 -4.30
N ILE A 62 0.07 16.62 -5.13
CA ILE A 62 1.49 16.91 -4.88
C ILE A 62 2.06 17.90 -5.89
N MET A 63 1.93 17.64 -7.20
CA MET A 63 2.60 18.46 -8.23
C MET A 63 1.97 19.83 -8.40
N LEU A 64 0.63 19.94 -8.43
CA LEU A 64 -0.03 21.24 -8.59
C LEU A 64 0.35 22.25 -7.49
N PRO A 65 0.31 21.91 -6.17
CA PRO A 65 0.78 22.81 -5.13
C PRO A 65 2.23 23.25 -5.32
N ILE A 66 3.14 22.32 -5.66
CA ILE A 66 4.56 22.65 -5.84
C ILE A 66 4.77 23.63 -6.98
N ILE A 67 4.07 23.44 -8.11
CA ILE A 67 4.13 24.35 -9.26
C ILE A 67 3.66 25.76 -8.87
N LEU A 68 2.55 25.87 -8.12
CA LEU A 68 2.03 27.15 -7.63
C LEU A 68 3.02 27.85 -6.68
N LEU A 69 3.64 27.10 -5.78
CA LEU A 69 4.66 27.63 -4.86
C LEU A 69 5.91 28.07 -5.62
N PHE A 70 6.33 27.34 -6.64
CA PHE A 70 7.45 27.71 -7.49
C PHE A 70 7.17 28.97 -8.32
N TYR A 71 5.95 29.11 -8.85
CA TYR A 71 5.52 30.31 -9.55
C TYR A 71 5.55 31.53 -8.61
N LEU A 72 5.05 31.39 -7.39
CA LEU A 72 5.09 32.44 -6.37
C LEU A 72 6.53 32.85 -6.01
N TYR A 73 7.44 31.87 -5.86
CA TYR A 73 8.86 32.14 -5.65
C TYR A 73 9.48 33.02 -6.76
N PHE A 74 9.15 32.71 -8.03
CA PHE A 74 9.63 33.49 -9.17
C PHE A 74 9.00 34.87 -9.23
N TRP A 75 7.73 35.02 -8.86
CA TRP A 75 7.04 36.32 -8.78
C TRP A 75 7.67 37.24 -7.73
N LEU A 76 8.04 36.70 -6.57
CA LEU A 76 8.68 37.43 -5.48
C LEU A 76 10.12 37.88 -5.79
N ARG A 77 10.72 37.49 -6.93
CA ARG A 77 12.09 37.89 -7.34
C ARG A 77 12.33 39.39 -7.39
N LYS A 78 11.27 40.20 -7.46
CA LYS A 78 11.35 41.66 -7.47
C LYS A 78 11.89 42.21 -6.14
N ILE A 79 11.66 41.52 -5.02
CA ILE A 79 12.05 41.97 -3.67
C ILE A 79 12.79 40.85 -2.97
N ARG A 80 14.12 40.98 -2.87
CA ARG A 80 15.01 39.91 -2.37
C ARG A 80 14.71 39.46 -0.94
N ILE A 81 14.33 40.38 -0.05
CA ILE A 81 13.98 40.05 1.34
C ILE A 81 12.74 39.15 1.40
N MET A 82 11.72 39.42 0.59
CA MET A 82 10.49 38.61 0.55
C MET A 82 10.75 37.18 0.09
N GLN A 83 11.71 36.97 -0.83
CA GLN A 83 12.10 35.60 -1.21
C GLN A 83 12.74 34.83 -0.06
N ILE A 84 13.59 35.48 0.74
CA ILE A 84 14.25 34.82 1.87
C ILE A 84 13.20 34.47 2.94
N VAL A 85 12.31 35.41 3.28
CA VAL A 85 11.21 35.18 4.23
C VAL A 85 10.31 34.04 3.75
N TYR A 86 9.98 34.01 2.45
CA TYR A 86 9.18 32.94 1.85
C TYR A 86 9.85 31.56 1.93
N LEU A 87 11.16 31.48 1.64
CA LEU A 87 11.90 30.21 1.74
C LEU A 87 12.02 29.71 3.18
N ILE A 88 12.22 30.61 4.15
CA ILE A 88 12.23 30.26 5.58
C ILE A 88 10.85 29.75 6.00
N PHE A 89 9.78 30.43 5.59
CA PHE A 89 8.41 30.01 5.85
C PHE A 89 8.12 28.61 5.26
N LEU A 90 8.50 28.38 4.01
CA LEU A 90 8.36 27.07 3.36
C LEU A 90 9.14 25.98 4.11
N LEU A 91 10.38 26.27 4.51
CA LEU A 91 11.20 25.33 5.26
C LEU A 91 10.51 24.93 6.57
N ILE A 92 10.10 25.90 7.39
CA ILE A 92 9.42 25.64 8.67
C ILE A 92 8.12 24.87 8.45
N SER A 93 7.29 25.30 7.49
CA SER A 93 6.03 24.65 7.17
C SER A 93 6.23 23.20 6.73
N SER A 94 7.20 22.94 5.85
CA SER A 94 7.52 21.60 5.36
C SER A 94 7.97 20.68 6.50
N CYS A 95 8.78 21.16 7.45
CA CYS A 95 9.19 20.38 8.61
C CYS A 95 8.01 19.99 9.51
N VAL A 96 7.10 20.93 9.79
CA VAL A 96 5.90 20.66 10.61
C VAL A 96 4.99 19.63 9.93
N VAL A 97 4.74 19.80 8.64
CA VAL A 97 3.94 18.85 7.84
C VAL A 97 4.63 17.49 7.81
N ALA A 98 5.93 17.43 7.50
CA ALA A 98 6.66 16.18 7.43
C ALA A 98 6.65 15.45 8.78
N GLN A 99 6.87 16.14 9.90
CA GLN A 99 6.82 15.53 11.23
C GLN A 99 5.45 14.92 11.54
N LYS A 100 4.36 15.61 11.17
CA LYS A 100 3.00 15.13 11.40
C LYS A 100 2.71 13.86 10.59
N TYR A 101 2.99 13.88 9.28
CA TYR A 101 2.53 12.85 8.36
C TYR A 101 3.49 11.65 8.23
N TRP A 102 4.80 11.86 8.41
CA TRP A 102 5.76 10.74 8.36
C TRP A 102 5.94 10.03 9.69
N ASN A 103 5.67 10.70 10.81
CA ASN A 103 5.88 10.15 12.14
C ASN A 103 7.24 9.43 12.27
N PHE A 104 8.33 10.13 11.88
CA PHE A 104 9.68 9.57 11.78
C PHE A 104 10.14 8.73 13.00
N PRO A 105 9.81 9.09 14.26
CA PRO A 105 10.18 8.26 15.42
C PRO A 105 9.58 6.85 15.36
N LYS A 106 8.32 6.72 14.92
CA LYS A 106 7.63 5.42 14.79
C LYS A 106 8.27 4.58 13.68
N LEU A 107 8.49 5.18 12.50
CA LEU A 107 9.15 4.50 11.37
C LEU A 107 10.58 4.08 11.73
N TYR A 108 11.33 4.92 12.44
CA TYR A 108 12.69 4.61 12.88
C TYR A 108 12.72 3.46 13.90
N HIS A 109 11.78 3.45 14.85
CA HIS A 109 11.67 2.33 15.78
C HIS A 109 11.35 1.04 15.05
N GLU A 110 10.39 1.06 14.13
CA GLU A 110 9.98 -0.13 13.37
C GLU A 110 11.07 -0.66 12.44
N ALA A 111 11.84 0.25 11.81
CA ALA A 111 12.97 -0.12 10.96
C ALA A 111 14.09 -0.84 11.73
N ASN A 112 14.27 -0.51 13.02
CA ASN A 112 15.31 -1.07 13.87
C ASN A 112 14.81 -2.25 14.72
N THR A 113 13.50 -2.46 14.83
CA THR A 113 12.97 -3.71 15.37
C THR A 113 13.14 -4.82 14.34
N THR A 114 14.17 -5.64 14.52
CA THR A 114 14.23 -6.96 13.90
C THR A 114 12.99 -7.73 14.36
N GLU A 115 12.20 -8.24 13.41
CA GLU A 115 11.13 -9.17 13.74
C GLU A 115 11.71 -10.28 14.62
N ALA A 116 11.06 -10.55 15.74
CA ALA A 116 11.36 -11.76 16.49
C ALA A 116 10.99 -12.93 15.57
N PHE A 117 12.00 -13.62 15.05
CA PHE A 117 11.78 -14.89 14.35
C PHE A 117 10.97 -15.78 15.29
N SER A 118 9.69 -15.98 14.95
CA SER A 118 8.78 -16.70 15.80
C SER A 118 8.82 -18.15 15.38
N ASN A 119 9.21 -19.03 16.29
CA ASN A 119 9.16 -20.47 16.06
C ASN A 119 7.70 -20.99 16.04
N PHE A 120 6.71 -20.15 15.74
CA PHE A 120 5.30 -20.51 15.74
C PHE A 120 5.02 -21.63 14.74
N TYR A 121 5.57 -21.52 13.52
CA TYR A 121 5.41 -22.57 12.51
C TYR A 121 6.13 -23.84 12.95
N GLU A 122 7.37 -23.76 13.42
CA GLU A 122 8.16 -24.90 13.88
C GLU A 122 7.50 -25.62 15.07
N LYS A 123 6.80 -24.88 15.94
CA LYS A 123 6.09 -25.44 17.10
C LYS A 123 4.70 -26.00 16.76
N ASN A 124 3.97 -25.39 15.82
CA ASN A 124 2.57 -25.74 15.53
C ASN A 124 2.40 -26.52 14.23
N TYR A 125 3.44 -26.61 13.39
CA TYR A 125 3.41 -27.42 12.19
C TYR A 125 3.48 -28.90 12.57
N PHE A 126 2.34 -29.56 12.55
CA PHE A 126 2.29 -31.01 12.67
C PHE A 126 2.59 -31.63 11.32
N TYR A 127 3.76 -32.27 11.18
CA TYR A 127 4.04 -33.08 10.01
C TYR A 127 2.95 -34.16 9.90
N PRO A 128 2.20 -34.23 8.80
CA PRO A 128 1.18 -35.26 8.65
C PRO A 128 1.90 -36.61 8.74
N LYS A 129 1.55 -37.43 9.74
CA LYS A 129 2.12 -38.76 9.88
C LYS A 129 1.89 -39.49 8.55
N SER A 130 2.99 -39.76 7.83
CA SER A 130 2.99 -40.34 6.48
C SER A 130 2.20 -41.65 6.36
N GLN A 131 1.91 -42.28 7.50
CA GLN A 131 1.10 -43.49 7.63
C GLN A 131 -0.35 -43.33 7.13
N ASN A 132 -0.88 -42.10 7.00
CA ASN A 132 -2.25 -41.86 6.50
C ASN A 132 -2.32 -41.25 5.09
N ILE A 133 -1.19 -41.00 4.42
CA ILE A 133 -1.16 -40.50 3.04
C ILE A 133 -0.84 -41.68 2.12
N ILE A 134 -1.89 -42.37 1.67
CA ILE A 134 -1.76 -43.49 0.75
C ILE A 134 -1.85 -42.95 -0.68
N PHE A 135 -0.74 -43.05 -1.43
CA PHE A 135 -0.78 -42.71 -2.85
C PHE A 135 -1.76 -43.63 -3.60
N PRO A 136 -2.64 -43.09 -4.44
CA PRO A 136 -3.60 -43.91 -5.16
C PRO A 136 -2.87 -44.81 -6.19
N HIS A 137 -3.26 -46.08 -6.26
CA HIS A 137 -2.71 -47.03 -7.23
C HIS A 137 -2.87 -46.58 -8.69
N LYS A 138 -3.94 -45.84 -9.01
CA LYS A 138 -4.13 -45.19 -10.31
C LYS A 138 -3.84 -43.70 -10.18
N LYS A 139 -2.89 -43.19 -10.99
CA LYS A 139 -2.57 -41.77 -11.07
C LYS A 139 -3.83 -40.96 -11.42
N ARG A 140 -4.00 -39.81 -10.78
CA ARG A 140 -5.12 -38.89 -10.98
C ARG A 140 -4.59 -37.51 -11.32
N ASN A 141 -5.36 -36.75 -12.11
CA ASN A 141 -5.06 -35.34 -12.37
C ASN A 141 -5.66 -34.49 -11.24
N LEU A 142 -4.93 -33.47 -10.81
CA LEU A 142 -5.44 -32.45 -9.90
C LEU A 142 -5.82 -31.23 -10.73
N ILE A 143 -7.08 -30.82 -10.64
CA ILE A 143 -7.57 -29.57 -11.23
C ILE A 143 -7.91 -28.65 -10.06
N MET A 144 -7.21 -27.53 -9.95
CA MET A 144 -7.47 -26.49 -8.97
C MET A 144 -8.14 -25.31 -9.67
N ILE A 145 -9.35 -24.96 -9.23
CA ILE A 145 -10.09 -23.80 -9.74
C ILE A 145 -10.10 -22.77 -8.63
N ILE A 146 -9.58 -21.58 -8.94
CA ILE A 146 -9.56 -20.44 -8.03
C ILE A 146 -10.55 -19.43 -8.61
N ALA A 147 -11.67 -19.27 -7.94
CA ALA A 147 -12.71 -18.35 -8.35
C ALA A 147 -12.50 -17.00 -7.63
N GLU A 148 -12.15 -15.98 -8.40
CA GLU A 148 -11.96 -14.62 -7.90
C GLU A 148 -13.30 -13.99 -7.51
N SER A 149 -13.32 -13.28 -6.37
CA SER A 149 -14.47 -12.52 -5.85
C SER A 149 -15.78 -13.32 -5.76
N MET A 150 -15.70 -14.64 -5.58
CA MET A 150 -16.86 -15.48 -5.38
C MET A 150 -17.30 -15.47 -3.92
N GLU A 151 -18.54 -15.08 -3.67
CA GLU A 151 -19.12 -15.08 -2.33
C GLU A 151 -20.22 -16.12 -2.18
N ARG A 152 -20.34 -16.66 -0.96
CA ARG A 152 -21.45 -17.57 -0.60
C ARG A 152 -22.81 -16.89 -0.66
N SER A 153 -22.85 -15.57 -0.51
CA SER A 153 -24.08 -14.76 -0.60
C SER A 153 -24.81 -14.97 -1.93
N PHE A 154 -24.11 -15.35 -3.01
CA PHE A 154 -24.72 -15.58 -4.32
C PHE A 154 -25.69 -16.77 -4.37
N ALA A 155 -25.61 -17.70 -3.40
CA ALA A 155 -26.55 -18.81 -3.26
C ALA A 155 -27.82 -18.45 -2.47
N ARG A 156 -27.90 -17.23 -1.92
CA ARG A 156 -28.98 -16.83 -1.01
C ARG A 156 -30.16 -16.19 -1.75
N ASP A 157 -31.26 -16.92 -1.78
CA ASP A 157 -32.54 -16.47 -2.36
C ASP A 157 -33.09 -15.21 -1.66
N ASP A 158 -32.74 -14.97 -0.41
CA ASP A 158 -33.22 -13.80 0.33
C ASP A 158 -32.42 -12.51 0.07
N ILE A 159 -31.28 -12.61 -0.62
CA ILE A 159 -30.48 -11.45 -1.07
C ILE A 159 -30.71 -11.20 -2.56
N PHE A 160 -30.74 -12.25 -3.38
CA PHE A 160 -30.76 -12.14 -4.84
C PHE A 160 -32.06 -12.63 -5.49
N GLU A 161 -33.12 -12.85 -4.70
CA GLU A 161 -34.42 -13.43 -5.09
C GLU A 161 -34.34 -14.87 -5.63
N THR A 162 -33.18 -15.28 -6.14
CA THR A 162 -32.87 -16.57 -6.72
C THR A 162 -31.38 -16.92 -6.51
N ASN A 163 -31.10 -18.21 -6.42
CA ASN A 163 -29.73 -18.74 -6.33
C ASN A 163 -28.97 -18.56 -7.65
N LEU A 164 -28.04 -17.60 -7.66
CA LEU A 164 -27.22 -17.26 -8.84
C LEU A 164 -26.16 -18.33 -9.17
N ILE A 165 -25.87 -19.24 -8.23
CA ILE A 165 -24.86 -20.28 -8.35
C ILE A 165 -25.44 -21.69 -8.17
N ALA A 166 -26.70 -21.90 -8.57
CA ALA A 166 -27.44 -23.15 -8.37
C ALA A 166 -26.70 -24.41 -8.84
N ASN A 167 -25.96 -24.32 -9.96
CA ASN A 167 -25.16 -25.45 -10.47
C ASN A 167 -23.99 -25.80 -9.53
N LEU A 168 -23.33 -24.80 -8.94
CA LEU A 168 -22.24 -25.02 -7.99
C LEU A 168 -22.79 -25.57 -6.67
N ASP A 169 -23.97 -25.12 -6.24
CA ASP A 169 -24.67 -25.66 -5.07
C ASP A 169 -25.05 -27.13 -5.24
N LEU A 170 -25.51 -27.52 -6.44
CA LEU A 170 -25.78 -28.92 -6.76
C LEU A 170 -24.51 -29.78 -6.69
N ILE A 171 -23.39 -29.26 -7.21
CA ILE A 171 -22.09 -29.95 -7.13
C ILE A 171 -21.64 -30.06 -5.67
N ALA A 172 -21.79 -28.99 -4.88
CA ALA A 172 -21.43 -28.95 -3.47
C ALA A 172 -22.20 -29.99 -2.64
N GLN A 173 -23.47 -30.28 -2.98
CA GLN A 173 -24.25 -31.35 -2.33
C GLN A 173 -23.72 -32.76 -2.63
N GLN A 174 -23.05 -32.94 -3.77
CA GLN A 174 -22.51 -34.23 -4.22
C GLN A 174 -21.04 -34.44 -3.82
N SER A 175 -20.37 -33.41 -3.31
CA SER A 175 -18.94 -33.42 -2.96
C SER A 175 -18.68 -33.03 -1.50
N ILE A 176 -17.41 -33.09 -1.09
CA ILE A 176 -17.00 -32.52 0.19
C ILE A 176 -17.14 -31.00 0.10
N PHE A 177 -17.99 -30.44 0.96
CA PHE A 177 -18.28 -29.00 1.01
C PHE A 177 -18.00 -28.45 2.41
N PHE A 178 -17.16 -27.40 2.48
CA PHE A 178 -16.79 -26.75 3.74
C PHE A 178 -17.71 -25.55 3.99
N ARG A 179 -18.68 -25.73 4.89
CA ARG A 179 -19.72 -24.71 5.17
C ARG A 179 -19.17 -23.50 5.91
N ASP A 180 -18.24 -23.71 6.83
CA ASP A 180 -17.79 -22.67 7.78
C ASP A 180 -16.40 -22.12 7.42
N PHE A 181 -16.01 -22.24 6.16
CA PHE A 181 -14.77 -21.64 5.69
C PHE A 181 -14.98 -20.13 5.50
N GLN A 182 -14.50 -19.34 6.47
CA GLN A 182 -14.32 -17.91 6.28
C GLN A 182 -12.98 -17.71 5.59
N GLY A 183 -13.00 -17.41 4.29
CA GLY A 183 -11.81 -16.93 3.60
C GLY A 183 -11.28 -15.70 4.32
N GLY A 184 -9.96 -15.59 4.45
CA GLY A 184 -9.34 -14.38 4.98
C GLY A 184 -9.75 -13.20 4.11
N GLY A 185 -10.52 -12.26 4.67
CA GLY A 185 -10.97 -11.07 3.95
C GLY A 185 -9.76 -10.26 3.49
N GLY A 186 -9.55 -10.20 2.18
CA GLY A 186 -8.42 -9.52 1.55
C GLY A 186 -8.45 -9.75 0.03
N ASP A 187 -7.82 -8.82 -0.68
CA ASP A 187 -7.62 -8.89 -2.14
C ASP A 187 -6.97 -10.23 -2.55
N THR A 188 -7.16 -10.72 -3.78
CA THR A 188 -6.65 -12.04 -4.20
C THR A 188 -5.13 -12.16 -4.01
N ALA A 189 -4.40 -11.05 -4.03
CA ALA A 189 -2.98 -10.95 -3.70
C ALA A 189 -2.61 -11.43 -2.29
N ALA A 190 -3.50 -11.33 -1.30
CA ALA A 190 -3.26 -11.76 0.08
C ALA A 190 -3.29 -13.30 0.25
N LEU A 191 -3.80 -14.05 -0.74
CA LEU A 191 -3.87 -15.52 -0.70
C LEU A 191 -2.60 -16.19 -1.27
N TRP A 192 -1.69 -15.42 -1.87
CA TRP A 192 -0.51 -15.93 -2.60
C TRP A 192 0.83 -15.66 -1.93
N HIS A 193 0.83 -15.11 -0.71
CA HIS A 193 2.01 -14.84 0.10
C HIS A 193 1.96 -15.62 1.41
#